data_AF-M1PIN5-F1
#
_entry.id   AF-M1PIN5-F1
#
_cell.length_a   1.000
_cell.length_b   1.000
_cell.length_c   1.000
_cell.angle_alpha   90.00
_cell.angle_beta   90.00
_cell.angle_gamma   90.00
#
_symmetry.space_group_name_H-M   'P 1'
#
loop_
_entity.id
_entity.type
_entity.pdbx_description
1 polymer ?
#
loop_
_entity_poly.entity_id
_entity_poly.type
_entity_poly.pdbx_seq_one_letter_code
_entity_poly.pdbx_strand_id
1 'polypeptide(L)'
;MAFPKAVFKVSAVKNCPLYSFGDLFTVAGITISMVSKEENTFVNTTIIHSPLKKEKCKTLNGDLTKVIIQYERADKIPVCMISCSGCTGSIRLEYTKDLELTANGSEKDYTNELGSMLHLLSDFAFFKNIDEENLEKVVNFFHLNKLKKDDIVIRKGDPGGNFYIIITGSVNVINDVGMTITTLSKGDVFGEMSLICNDSVGATIQVREPSSILYIDRKNFQKILEQYPSIQLYFTRLMAKRLTKSNTIRTEDLSSGMIGNLAEIPAEALFQTLNMNNKTGILTISELVNGTARFSFRQGSLIKAKYYTYEGEAAFYEILKEQEGRFRFTPGIPSEDFEVPEIGYFMKLLMEGMRRLDEGRNIRTN
;
A
#
# COMPACT_ATOMS: atom_id res chain seq x y z
N MET A 1 22.74 -8.52 -26.11
CA MET A 1 21.85 -7.75 -27.01
C MET A 1 20.47 -8.34 -26.91
N ALA A 2 19.49 -7.62 -26.36
CA ALA A 2 18.12 -8.11 -26.24
C ALA A 2 17.38 -7.88 -27.57
N PHE A 3 16.75 -8.92 -28.11
CA PHE A 3 15.87 -8.78 -29.26
C PHE A 3 14.56 -8.09 -28.83
N PRO A 4 14.02 -7.15 -29.62
CA PRO A 4 12.71 -6.57 -29.33
C PRO A 4 11.65 -7.67 -29.30
N LYS A 5 10.69 -7.55 -28.38
CA LYS A 5 9.62 -8.54 -28.13
C LYS A 5 8.27 -7.90 -28.44
N ALA A 6 7.40 -8.64 -29.12
CA ALA A 6 5.99 -8.30 -29.32
C ALA A 6 5.10 -9.33 -28.61
N VAL A 7 4.03 -8.89 -27.96
CA VAL A 7 3.14 -9.76 -27.19
C VAL A 7 1.74 -9.80 -27.79
N PHE A 8 1.37 -10.98 -28.29
CA PHE A 8 0.06 -11.23 -28.86
C PHE A 8 -0.85 -11.89 -27.83
N LYS A 9 -2.07 -11.37 -27.68
CA LYS A 9 -3.11 -11.95 -26.83
C LYS A 9 -4.20 -12.60 -27.67
N VAL A 10 -4.65 -13.78 -27.27
CA VAL A 10 -5.80 -14.43 -27.93
C VAL A 10 -7.09 -13.68 -27.59
N SER A 11 -7.66 -12.99 -28.58
CA SER A 11 -8.88 -12.18 -28.47
C SER A 11 -10.14 -12.91 -28.92
N ALA A 12 -10.02 -14.00 -29.69
CA ALA A 12 -11.15 -14.87 -30.03
C ALA A 12 -10.69 -16.29 -30.31
N VAL A 13 -11.52 -17.27 -29.98
CA VAL A 13 -11.27 -18.70 -30.25
C VAL A 13 -12.48 -19.33 -30.90
N LYS A 14 -12.26 -20.09 -31.97
CA LYS A 14 -13.28 -20.89 -32.65
C LYS A 14 -12.77 -22.31 -32.81
N ASN A 15 -13.23 -23.23 -31.94
CA ASN A 15 -12.89 -24.66 -31.94
C ASN A 15 -11.37 -24.97 -31.92
N CYS A 16 -10.54 -24.10 -31.33
CA CYS A 16 -9.11 -24.41 -31.15
C CYS A 16 -8.95 -25.37 -29.97
N PRO A 17 -8.33 -26.54 -30.16
CA PRO A 17 -8.12 -27.51 -29.07
C PRO A 17 -6.96 -27.15 -28.15
N LEU A 18 -6.04 -26.27 -28.60
CA LEU A 18 -4.79 -25.98 -27.88
C LEU A 18 -4.83 -24.68 -27.09
N TYR A 19 -5.52 -23.65 -27.59
CA TYR A 19 -5.46 -22.31 -27.04
C TYR A 19 -6.84 -21.75 -26.69
N SER A 20 -6.87 -20.92 -25.66
CA SER A 20 -8.08 -20.36 -25.06
C SER A 20 -8.01 -18.84 -25.06
N PHE A 21 -9.17 -18.18 -24.94
CA PHE A 21 -9.22 -16.72 -24.83
C PHE A 21 -8.34 -16.21 -23.68
N GLY A 22 -7.54 -15.18 -23.95
CA GLY A 22 -6.63 -14.58 -22.97
C GLY A 22 -5.22 -15.16 -22.94
N ASP A 23 -4.93 -16.25 -23.66
CA ASP A 23 -3.58 -16.79 -23.79
C ASP A 23 -2.61 -15.75 -24.40
N LEU A 24 -1.38 -15.73 -23.92
CA LEU A 24 -0.34 -14.79 -24.35
C LEU A 24 0.79 -15.50 -25.10
N PHE A 25 1.20 -14.92 -26.22
CA PHE A 25 2.33 -15.34 -27.02
C PHE A 25 3.35 -14.21 -27.06
N THR A 26 4.61 -14.52 -26.80
CA THR A 26 5.71 -13.56 -26.99
C THR A 26 6.50 -13.96 -28.22
N VAL A 27 6.64 -13.02 -29.16
CA VAL A 27 7.41 -13.20 -30.39
C VAL A 27 8.56 -12.21 -30.38
N ALA A 28 9.78 -12.71 -30.48
CA ALA A 28 10.99 -11.92 -30.65
C ALA A 28 11.70 -12.35 -31.92
N GLY A 29 12.32 -11.42 -32.63
CA GLY A 29 13.06 -11.80 -33.81
C GLY A 29 13.52 -10.64 -34.68
N ILE A 30 14.45 -10.97 -35.57
CA ILE A 30 14.98 -10.07 -36.58
C ILE A 30 15.09 -10.85 -37.89
N THR A 31 14.62 -10.23 -38.96
CA THR A 31 14.85 -10.64 -40.34
C THR A 31 15.84 -9.68 -40.97
N ILE A 32 16.90 -10.22 -41.57
CA ILE A 32 17.93 -9.48 -42.27
C ILE A 32 17.96 -10.00 -43.71
N SER A 33 17.72 -9.10 -44.66
CA SER A 33 17.89 -9.38 -46.09
C SER A 33 19.26 -8.85 -46.52
N MET A 34 20.07 -9.72 -47.12
CA MET A 34 21.39 -9.38 -47.64
C MET A 34 21.36 -9.52 -49.17
N VAL A 35 21.56 -8.41 -49.86
CA VAL A 35 21.61 -8.36 -51.32
C VAL A 35 23.07 -8.22 -51.73
N SER A 36 23.62 -9.26 -52.36
CA SER A 36 24.95 -9.22 -52.99
C SER A 36 24.78 -9.17 -54.52
N LYS A 37 25.86 -8.90 -55.27
CA LYS A 37 25.81 -8.82 -56.74
C LYS A 37 25.46 -10.15 -57.43
N GLU A 38 25.57 -11.28 -56.73
CA GLU A 38 25.37 -12.63 -57.29
C GLU A 38 24.31 -13.46 -56.54
N GLU A 39 24.03 -13.17 -55.26
CA GLU A 39 23.04 -13.90 -54.45
C GLU A 39 22.20 -12.98 -53.56
N ASN A 40 20.90 -13.27 -53.48
CA ASN A 40 19.97 -12.67 -52.53
C ASN A 40 19.75 -13.65 -51.38
N THR A 41 20.31 -13.37 -50.22
CA THR A 41 20.18 -14.22 -49.02
C THR A 41 19.31 -13.54 -47.98
N PHE A 42 18.55 -14.34 -47.22
CA PHE A 42 17.67 -13.87 -46.16
C PHE A 42 17.90 -14.72 -44.90
N VAL A 43 18.05 -14.05 -43.77
CA VAL A 43 18.24 -14.68 -42.46
C VAL A 43 17.11 -14.21 -41.55
N ASN A 44 16.29 -15.14 -41.07
CA ASN A 44 15.27 -14.86 -40.06
C ASN A 44 15.57 -15.66 -38.79
N THR A 45 15.70 -14.93 -37.68
CA THR A 45 15.70 -15.50 -36.34
C THR A 45 14.38 -15.15 -35.67
N THR A 46 13.53 -16.14 -35.45
CA THR A 46 12.26 -15.98 -34.74
C THR A 46 12.23 -16.87 -33.50
N ILE A 47 11.96 -16.27 -32.34
CA ILE A 47 11.77 -16.93 -31.05
C ILE A 47 10.31 -16.74 -30.65
N ILE A 48 9.57 -17.84 -30.51
CA ILE A 48 8.16 -17.82 -30.10
C ILE A 48 8.04 -18.53 -28.75
N HIS A 49 7.56 -17.79 -27.76
CA HIS A 49 7.18 -18.33 -26.47
C HIS A 49 5.67 -18.58 -26.46
N SER A 50 5.29 -19.85 -26.48
CA SER A 50 3.89 -20.28 -26.29
C SER A 50 3.48 -20.15 -24.81
N PRO A 51 2.17 -20.06 -24.53
CA PRO A 51 1.65 -20.04 -23.16
C PRO A 51 2.14 -21.23 -22.30
N LEU A 52 2.35 -21.00 -21.00
CA LEU A 52 2.83 -22.00 -20.06
C LEU A 52 1.91 -23.23 -20.01
N LYS A 53 2.51 -24.43 -19.96
CA LYS A 53 1.82 -25.75 -19.90
C LYS A 53 0.95 -26.09 -21.13
N LYS A 54 1.10 -25.39 -22.26
CA LYS A 54 0.39 -25.70 -23.51
C LYS A 54 1.33 -26.26 -24.57
N GLU A 55 0.83 -27.19 -25.38
CA GLU A 55 1.59 -27.74 -26.50
C GLU A 55 1.81 -26.69 -27.61
N LYS A 56 2.87 -26.89 -28.41
CA LYS A 56 3.25 -25.97 -29.48
C LYS A 56 2.48 -26.28 -30.77
N CYS A 57 1.66 -25.34 -31.23
CA CYS A 57 1.00 -25.42 -32.52
C CYS A 57 1.96 -24.99 -33.64
N LYS A 58 2.38 -25.95 -34.48
CA LYS A 58 3.28 -25.67 -35.62
C LYS A 58 2.67 -24.69 -36.63
N THR A 59 1.37 -24.80 -36.88
CA THR A 59 0.63 -23.91 -37.78
C THR A 59 0.68 -22.46 -37.31
N LEU A 60 0.32 -22.22 -36.05
CA LEU A 60 0.35 -20.88 -35.48
C LEU A 60 1.78 -20.32 -35.41
N ASN A 61 2.76 -21.15 -35.08
CA ASN A 61 4.16 -20.72 -35.08
C ASN A 61 4.60 -20.25 -36.47
N GLY A 62 4.22 -20.98 -37.53
CA GLY A 62 4.50 -20.56 -38.90
C GLY A 62 3.85 -19.21 -39.26
N ASP A 63 2.62 -18.98 -38.81
CA ASP A 63 1.93 -17.71 -39.05
C ASP A 63 2.58 -16.54 -38.29
N LEU A 64 2.99 -16.74 -37.02
CA LEU A 64 3.72 -15.75 -36.26
C LEU A 64 5.12 -15.46 -36.84
N THR A 65 5.80 -16.47 -37.39
CA THR A 65 7.07 -16.27 -38.10
C THR A 65 6.91 -15.40 -39.34
N LYS A 66 5.81 -15.56 -40.11
CA LYS A 66 5.55 -14.69 -41.28
C LYS A 66 5.41 -13.22 -40.89
N VAL A 67 4.87 -12.93 -39.71
CA VAL A 67 4.72 -11.56 -39.20
C VAL A 67 6.10 -10.91 -39.00
N ILE A 68 7.06 -11.64 -38.43
CA ILE A 68 8.44 -11.15 -38.25
C ILE A 68 9.16 -10.97 -39.58
N ILE A 69 8.88 -11.82 -40.57
CA ILE A 69 9.41 -11.65 -41.93
C ILE A 69 8.84 -10.37 -42.55
N GLN A 70 7.54 -10.14 -42.42
CA GLN A 70 6.86 -9.00 -43.02
C GLN A 70 7.32 -7.65 -42.42
N TYR A 71 7.53 -7.58 -41.11
CA TYR A 71 7.87 -6.32 -40.43
C TYR A 71 9.35 -6.20 -40.07
N GLU A 72 10.16 -7.20 -40.43
CA GLU A 72 11.60 -7.33 -40.16
C GLU A 72 12.02 -7.41 -38.68
N ARG A 73 11.33 -6.72 -37.78
CA ARG A 73 11.60 -6.70 -36.34
C ARG A 73 10.30 -6.62 -35.55
N ALA A 74 10.31 -7.18 -34.34
CA ALA A 74 9.12 -7.22 -33.49
C ALA A 74 8.62 -5.82 -33.06
N ASP A 75 9.51 -4.85 -32.84
CA ASP A 75 9.17 -3.46 -32.48
C ASP A 75 8.57 -2.65 -33.64
N LYS A 76 8.73 -3.12 -34.88
CA LYS A 76 8.15 -2.50 -36.07
C LYS A 76 6.73 -3.01 -36.37
N ILE A 77 6.23 -3.99 -35.63
CA ILE A 77 4.89 -4.54 -35.84
C ILE A 77 3.85 -3.45 -35.47
N PRO A 78 2.90 -3.10 -36.35
CA PRO A 78 1.82 -2.18 -36.01
C PRO A 78 0.78 -2.88 -35.14
N VAL A 79 -0.04 -2.09 -34.43
CA VAL A 79 -1.23 -2.62 -33.74
C VAL A 79 -2.07 -3.38 -34.77
N CYS A 80 -2.27 -4.68 -34.56
CA CYS A 80 -2.86 -5.53 -35.57
C CYS A 80 -3.60 -6.72 -34.98
N MET A 81 -4.53 -7.24 -35.77
CA MET A 81 -5.27 -8.47 -35.51
C MET A 81 -4.85 -9.53 -36.52
N ILE A 82 -4.41 -10.68 -36.02
CA ILE A 82 -3.93 -11.79 -36.86
C ILE A 82 -4.78 -13.02 -36.56
N SER A 83 -5.24 -13.70 -37.60
CA SER A 83 -5.89 -15.00 -37.45
C SER A 83 -4.91 -16.13 -37.72
N CYS A 84 -4.86 -17.12 -36.84
CA CYS A 84 -4.22 -18.40 -37.15
C CYS A 84 -4.92 -19.04 -38.36
N SER A 85 -4.13 -19.57 -39.30
CA SER A 85 -4.61 -20.25 -40.52
C SER A 85 -5.45 -21.50 -40.23
N GLY A 86 -5.37 -22.04 -39.00
CA GLY A 86 -6.33 -22.98 -38.42
C GLY A 86 -6.12 -24.44 -38.84
N CYS A 87 -5.72 -25.29 -37.89
CA CYS A 87 -5.55 -26.73 -38.10
C CYS A 87 -6.86 -27.53 -37.94
N THR A 88 -7.66 -27.21 -36.91
CA THR A 88 -9.00 -27.77 -36.63
C THR A 88 -10.01 -26.71 -36.12
N GLY A 89 -9.51 -25.49 -35.94
CA GLY A 89 -10.20 -24.30 -35.46
C GLY A 89 -9.27 -23.10 -35.59
N SER A 90 -9.78 -21.87 -35.43
CA SER A 90 -9.00 -20.65 -35.59
C SER A 90 -9.01 -19.81 -34.32
N ILE A 91 -7.95 -19.06 -34.11
CA ILE A 91 -7.85 -18.05 -33.06
C ILE A 91 -7.53 -16.71 -33.69
N ARG A 92 -8.05 -15.62 -33.10
CA ARG A 92 -7.59 -14.26 -33.39
C ARG A 92 -6.65 -13.81 -32.29
N LEU A 93 -5.57 -13.20 -32.71
CA LEU A 93 -4.52 -12.64 -31.90
C LEU A 93 -4.56 -11.12 -32.07
N GLU A 94 -4.55 -10.41 -30.97
CA GLU A 94 -4.47 -8.96 -30.91
C GLU A 94 -3.10 -8.56 -30.39
N TYR A 95 -2.41 -7.67 -31.10
CA TYR A 95 -1.23 -6.99 -30.61
C TYR A 95 -1.51 -5.49 -30.52
N THR A 96 -1.20 -4.92 -29.36
CA THR A 96 -1.36 -3.51 -29.01
C THR A 96 -0.10 -3.08 -28.29
N LYS A 97 0.42 -1.88 -28.53
CA LYS A 97 1.64 -1.40 -27.84
C LYS A 97 1.46 -1.31 -26.32
N ASP A 98 0.23 -1.13 -25.84
CA ASP A 98 -0.12 -1.16 -24.42
C ASP A 98 0.00 -2.56 -23.80
N LEU A 99 -0.05 -3.64 -24.62
CA LEU A 99 0.21 -4.99 -24.12
C LEU A 99 1.66 -5.17 -23.67
N GLU A 100 2.62 -4.35 -24.15
CA GLU A 100 4.00 -4.33 -23.62
C GLU A 100 4.04 -3.83 -22.16
N LEU A 101 3.13 -2.93 -21.77
CA LEU A 101 3.02 -2.45 -20.38
C LEU A 101 2.37 -3.51 -19.47
N THR A 102 1.46 -4.32 -19.99
CA THR A 102 0.81 -5.40 -19.23
C THR A 102 1.56 -6.74 -19.28
N ALA A 103 2.47 -6.95 -20.24
CA ALA A 103 3.22 -8.19 -20.41
C ALA A 103 4.69 -8.11 -19.98
N ASN A 104 5.19 -6.91 -19.64
CA ASN A 104 6.45 -6.75 -18.91
C ASN A 104 6.31 -7.00 -17.39
N GLY A 105 5.15 -7.50 -16.94
CA GLY A 105 4.92 -7.97 -15.57
C GLY A 105 5.18 -9.47 -15.43
N SER A 106 6.42 -9.79 -15.08
CA SER A 106 6.84 -10.92 -14.22
C SER A 106 6.56 -12.37 -14.63
N GLU A 107 7.61 -13.04 -15.14
CA GLU A 107 8.06 -14.30 -14.52
C GLU A 107 9.50 -14.73 -14.89
N LYS A 108 10.12 -14.27 -16.00
CA LYS A 108 11.43 -14.80 -16.45
C LYS A 108 12.65 -13.89 -16.43
N ASP A 109 12.50 -12.56 -16.37
CA ASP A 109 13.67 -11.66 -16.19
C ASP A 109 14.00 -11.42 -14.70
N TYR A 110 13.08 -11.75 -13.78
CA TYR A 110 13.21 -11.51 -12.35
C TYR A 110 14.10 -12.53 -11.64
N THR A 111 14.14 -13.79 -12.09
CA THR A 111 14.98 -14.82 -11.46
C THR A 111 16.47 -14.50 -11.53
N ASN A 112 16.92 -13.77 -12.57
CA ASN A 112 18.31 -13.32 -12.68
C ASN A 112 18.61 -12.07 -11.81
N GLU A 113 17.66 -11.15 -11.65
CA GLU A 113 17.81 -9.97 -10.79
C GLU A 113 17.72 -10.37 -9.29
N LEU A 114 16.82 -11.29 -8.93
CA LEU A 114 16.73 -11.84 -7.57
C LEU A 114 17.91 -12.75 -7.22
N GLY A 115 18.41 -13.56 -8.16
CA GLY A 115 19.58 -14.42 -7.94
C GLY A 115 20.84 -13.63 -7.58
N SER A 116 21.06 -12.48 -8.23
CA SER A 116 22.16 -11.57 -7.88
C SER A 116 21.95 -10.81 -6.56
N MET A 117 20.71 -10.76 -6.06
CA MET A 117 20.34 -10.13 -4.80
C MET A 117 20.20 -11.12 -3.63
N LEU A 118 20.46 -12.42 -3.82
CA LEU A 118 20.33 -13.45 -2.79
C LEU A 118 21.12 -13.10 -1.51
N HIS A 119 22.34 -12.58 -1.65
CA HIS A 119 23.16 -12.15 -0.51
C HIS A 119 22.53 -10.98 0.27
N LEU A 120 21.76 -10.11 -0.38
CA LEU A 120 21.05 -9.04 0.32
C LEU A 120 19.79 -9.55 1.02
N LEU A 121 19.15 -10.57 0.44
CA LEU A 121 17.94 -11.18 1.00
C LEU A 121 18.26 -12.01 2.23
N SER A 122 19.40 -12.73 2.26
CA SER A 122 19.84 -13.53 3.42
C SER A 122 19.99 -12.71 4.70
N ASP A 123 20.21 -11.40 4.60
CA ASP A 123 20.30 -10.51 5.76
C ASP A 123 18.95 -10.16 6.39
N PHE A 124 17.85 -10.32 5.66
CA PHE A 124 16.53 -9.93 6.15
C PHE A 124 15.96 -10.94 7.13
N ALA A 125 15.29 -10.42 8.16
CA ALA A 125 14.79 -11.21 9.27
C ALA A 125 13.82 -12.34 8.85
N PHE A 126 13.11 -12.18 7.74
CA PHE A 126 12.26 -13.22 7.15
C PHE A 126 13.11 -14.39 6.62
N PHE A 127 14.07 -14.10 5.74
CA PHE A 127 14.89 -15.10 5.04
C PHE A 127 15.96 -15.76 5.94
N LYS A 128 16.40 -15.10 7.03
CA LYS A 128 17.32 -15.70 8.01
C LYS A 128 16.83 -16.99 8.67
N ASN A 129 15.53 -17.27 8.60
CA ASN A 129 14.94 -18.51 9.17
C ASN A 129 14.89 -19.65 8.15
N ILE A 130 15.53 -19.49 6.99
CA ILE A 130 15.51 -20.43 5.86
C ILE A 130 16.96 -20.80 5.56
N ASP A 131 17.23 -22.10 5.45
CA ASP A 131 18.55 -22.60 5.08
C ASP A 131 18.92 -22.17 3.66
N GLU A 132 20.20 -21.97 3.37
CA GLU A 132 20.69 -21.50 2.06
C GLU A 132 20.20 -22.36 0.88
N GLU A 133 20.14 -23.69 1.04
CA GLU A 133 19.64 -24.63 0.03
C GLU A 133 18.14 -24.44 -0.30
N ASN A 134 17.39 -23.90 0.65
CA ASN A 134 15.96 -23.63 0.50
C ASN A 134 15.66 -22.18 0.17
N LEU A 135 16.61 -21.27 0.41
CA LEU A 135 16.47 -19.85 0.15
C LEU A 135 16.16 -19.57 -1.32
N GLU A 136 16.91 -20.16 -2.26
CA GLU A 136 16.63 -20.02 -3.70
C GLU A 136 15.21 -20.46 -4.07
N LYS A 137 14.76 -21.60 -3.53
CA LYS A 137 13.41 -22.13 -3.79
C LYS A 137 12.33 -21.19 -3.28
N VAL A 138 12.53 -20.64 -2.08
CA VAL A 138 11.59 -19.71 -1.47
C VAL A 138 11.54 -18.39 -2.23
N VAL A 139 12.71 -17.86 -2.60
CA VAL A 139 12.86 -16.61 -3.35
C VAL A 139 12.18 -16.69 -4.72
N ASN A 140 12.17 -17.86 -5.36
CA ASN A 140 11.48 -18.08 -6.64
C ASN A 140 9.95 -17.94 -6.58
N PHE A 141 9.34 -17.96 -5.41
CA PHE A 141 7.91 -17.66 -5.27
C PHE A 141 7.60 -16.16 -5.22
N PHE A 142 8.62 -15.30 -5.09
CA PHE A 142 8.46 -13.86 -4.99
C PHE A 142 8.58 -13.18 -6.34
N HIS A 143 7.81 -12.12 -6.51
CA HIS A 143 7.87 -11.21 -7.65
C HIS A 143 8.35 -9.84 -7.18
N LEU A 144 9.22 -9.19 -7.96
CA LEU A 144 9.69 -7.83 -7.66
C LEU A 144 8.79 -6.78 -8.31
N ASN A 145 8.39 -5.81 -7.51
CA ASN A 145 7.65 -4.63 -7.94
C ASN A 145 8.41 -3.35 -7.59
N LYS A 146 8.62 -2.48 -8.57
CA LYS A 146 9.27 -1.18 -8.41
C LYS A 146 8.20 -0.10 -8.41
N LEU A 147 8.09 0.64 -7.32
CA LEU A 147 7.04 1.61 -7.06
C LEU A 147 7.61 3.01 -6.91
N LYS A 148 6.82 4.00 -7.30
CA LYS A 148 7.17 5.41 -7.18
C LYS A 148 6.66 5.95 -5.85
N LYS A 149 7.22 7.09 -5.45
CA LYS A 149 6.72 7.86 -4.31
C LYS A 149 5.21 8.12 -4.47
N ASP A 150 4.49 8.03 -3.36
CA ASP A 150 3.05 8.25 -3.20
C ASP A 150 2.14 7.17 -3.78
N ASP A 151 2.69 6.13 -4.44
CA ASP A 151 1.94 4.95 -4.89
C ASP A 151 1.30 4.23 -3.68
N ILE A 152 0.07 3.75 -3.87
CA ILE A 152 -0.65 2.98 -2.84
C ILE A 152 -0.47 1.49 -3.15
N VAL A 153 0.11 0.75 -2.20
CA VAL A 153 0.43 -0.67 -2.38
C VAL A 153 -0.76 -1.56 -2.03
N ILE A 154 -1.40 -1.28 -0.91
CA ILE A 154 -2.63 -1.94 -0.44
C ILE A 154 -3.52 -0.91 0.23
N ARG A 155 -4.84 -1.03 0.07
CA ARG A 155 -5.81 -0.15 0.74
C ARG A 155 -6.48 -0.89 1.89
N LYS A 156 -6.77 -0.16 2.95
CA LYS A 156 -7.62 -0.67 4.02
C LYS A 156 -8.97 -1.15 3.45
N GLY A 157 -9.44 -2.29 3.92
CA GLY A 157 -10.72 -2.88 3.54
C GLY A 157 -10.66 -3.74 2.28
N ASP A 158 -9.56 -3.72 1.53
CA ASP A 158 -9.38 -4.64 0.42
C ASP A 158 -9.39 -6.09 0.93
N PRO A 159 -9.91 -7.05 0.12
CA PRO A 159 -9.75 -8.46 0.39
C PRO A 159 -8.25 -8.76 0.27
N GLY A 160 -7.55 -8.78 1.41
CA GLY A 160 -6.11 -9.01 1.45
C GLY A 160 -5.73 -10.27 0.67
N GLY A 161 -4.60 -10.22 -0.02
CA GLY A 161 -4.25 -11.29 -0.97
C GLY A 161 -2.77 -11.56 -1.15
N ASN A 162 -1.91 -10.64 -0.74
CA ASN A 162 -0.47 -10.73 -0.98
C ASN A 162 0.33 -10.38 0.27
N PHE A 163 1.49 -11.02 0.41
CA PHE A 163 2.51 -10.71 1.40
C PHE A 163 3.63 -9.92 0.74
N TYR A 164 4.22 -8.94 1.45
CA TYR A 164 5.20 -8.03 0.90
C TYR A 164 6.45 -7.90 1.78
N ILE A 165 7.62 -7.72 1.14
CA ILE A 165 8.91 -7.45 1.78
C ILE A 165 9.58 -6.24 1.11
N ILE A 166 10.04 -5.27 1.89
CA ILE A 166 10.70 -4.06 1.37
C ILE A 166 12.18 -4.34 1.12
N ILE A 167 12.64 -4.17 -0.12
CA ILE A 167 14.05 -4.39 -0.49
C ILE A 167 14.84 -3.08 -0.45
N THR A 168 14.24 -2.00 -0.94
CA THR A 168 14.80 -0.65 -0.90
C THR A 168 13.70 0.38 -0.67
N GLY A 169 14.06 1.50 -0.04
CA GLY A 169 13.16 2.61 0.27
C GLY A 169 12.33 2.39 1.53
N SER A 170 11.19 3.09 1.63
CA SER A 170 10.31 3.08 2.79
C SER A 170 8.85 3.34 2.43
N VAL A 171 7.93 2.86 3.28
CA VAL A 171 6.48 3.01 3.14
C VAL A 171 5.86 3.48 4.44
N ASN A 172 4.76 4.22 4.36
CA ASN A 172 3.96 4.66 5.49
C ASN A 172 2.73 3.75 5.64
N VAL A 173 2.45 3.37 6.88
CA VAL A 173 1.20 2.74 7.28
C VAL A 173 0.24 3.83 7.71
N ILE A 174 -0.88 3.97 7.00
CA ILE A 174 -1.84 5.06 7.15
C ILE A 174 -3.15 4.51 7.73
N ASN A 175 -3.67 5.18 8.75
CA ASN A 175 -4.97 4.85 9.34
C ASN A 175 -6.14 5.45 8.54
N ASP A 176 -7.35 5.17 9.00
CA ASP A 176 -8.63 5.58 8.40
C ASP A 176 -8.78 7.10 8.27
N VAL A 177 -8.06 7.84 9.11
CA VAL A 177 -8.12 9.32 9.20
C VAL A 177 -6.97 9.95 8.39
N GLY A 178 -6.21 9.16 7.63
CA GLY A 178 -5.10 9.65 6.81
C GLY A 178 -3.81 9.93 7.58
N MET A 179 -3.73 9.58 8.86
CA MET A 179 -2.52 9.77 9.68
C MET A 179 -1.57 8.57 9.55
N THR A 180 -0.28 8.86 9.45
CA THR A 180 0.77 7.84 9.48
C THR A 180 0.88 7.24 10.89
N ILE A 181 0.56 5.95 11.02
CA ILE A 181 0.68 5.16 12.25
C ILE A 181 2.15 4.83 12.51
N THR A 182 2.84 4.39 11.45
CA THR A 182 4.26 3.99 11.51
C THR A 182 4.84 4.01 10.10
N THR A 183 6.16 4.12 10.00
CA THR A 183 6.90 3.93 8.75
C THR A 183 7.60 2.58 8.80
N LEU A 184 7.60 1.86 7.68
CA LEU A 184 8.33 0.60 7.46
C LEU A 184 9.46 0.86 6.45
N SER A 185 10.55 0.13 6.60
CA SER A 185 11.82 0.35 5.89
C SER A 185 12.40 -0.94 5.32
N LYS A 186 13.57 -0.86 4.68
CA LYS A 186 14.28 -2.02 4.14
C LYS A 186 14.33 -3.19 5.13
N GLY A 187 13.91 -4.37 4.67
CA GLY A 187 13.86 -5.62 5.43
C GLY A 187 12.56 -5.83 6.22
N ASP A 188 11.72 -4.80 6.36
CA ASP A 188 10.40 -4.93 6.97
C ASP A 188 9.41 -5.61 6.03
N VAL A 189 8.40 -6.24 6.64
CA VAL A 189 7.35 -6.99 5.94
C VAL A 189 5.97 -6.40 6.21
N PHE A 190 5.03 -6.55 5.30
CA PHE A 190 3.64 -6.11 5.49
C PHE A 190 2.64 -6.95 4.69
N GLY A 191 1.34 -6.77 4.96
CA GLY A 191 0.25 -7.52 4.34
C GLY A 191 0.00 -8.91 4.96
N GLU A 192 0.90 -9.39 5.83
CA GLU A 192 0.85 -10.72 6.43
C GLU A 192 -0.36 -10.92 7.34
N MET A 193 -0.81 -9.88 8.05
CA MET A 193 -1.95 -9.97 8.97
C MET A 193 -3.23 -10.40 8.26
N SER A 194 -3.50 -9.87 7.06
CA SER A 194 -4.69 -10.24 6.28
C SER A 194 -4.65 -11.71 5.85
N LEU A 195 -3.46 -12.25 5.60
CA LEU A 195 -3.27 -13.64 5.18
C LEU A 195 -3.34 -14.61 6.35
N ILE A 196 -2.77 -14.25 7.51
CA ILE A 196 -2.71 -15.10 8.70
C ILE A 196 -4.06 -15.11 9.44
N CYS A 197 -4.67 -13.94 9.62
CA CYS A 197 -5.96 -13.82 10.32
C CYS A 197 -7.16 -14.13 9.41
N ASN A 198 -6.94 -14.26 8.10
CA ASN A 198 -7.99 -14.40 7.10
C ASN A 198 -9.03 -13.26 7.15
N ASP A 199 -8.53 -12.04 7.37
CA ASP A 199 -9.32 -10.81 7.50
C ASP A 199 -8.99 -9.81 6.39
N SER A 200 -9.82 -8.77 6.24
CA SER A 200 -9.54 -7.64 5.35
C SER A 200 -8.26 -6.89 5.74
N VAL A 201 -7.66 -6.17 4.79
CA VAL A 201 -6.48 -5.33 5.06
C VAL A 201 -6.81 -4.28 6.13
N GLY A 202 -6.04 -4.25 7.22
CA GLY A 202 -6.32 -3.39 8.38
C GLY A 202 -5.87 -1.92 8.25
N ALA A 203 -4.96 -1.60 7.32
CA ALA A 203 -4.43 -0.25 7.13
C ALA A 203 -3.97 -0.03 5.68
N THR A 204 -3.98 1.22 5.23
CA THR A 204 -3.49 1.59 3.89
C THR A 204 -1.98 1.73 3.91
N ILE A 205 -1.29 1.22 2.89
CA ILE A 205 0.16 1.35 2.75
C ILE A 205 0.47 2.27 1.57
N GLN A 206 1.19 3.35 1.83
CA GLN A 206 1.62 4.31 0.81
C GLN A 206 3.14 4.38 0.75
N VAL A 207 3.68 4.41 -0.47
CA VAL A 207 5.12 4.51 -0.71
C VAL A 207 5.62 5.92 -0.34
N ARG A 208 6.61 6.00 0.55
CA ARG A 208 7.16 7.27 1.04
C ARG A 208 8.27 7.82 0.14
N GLU A 209 9.04 6.92 -0.46
CA GLU A 209 10.13 7.20 -1.40
C GLU A 209 10.21 6.07 -2.43
N PRO A 210 10.82 6.26 -3.63
CA PRO A 210 10.92 5.20 -4.64
C PRO A 210 11.43 3.88 -4.04
N SER A 211 10.61 2.84 -4.16
CA SER A 211 10.77 1.59 -3.41
C SER A 211 10.75 0.38 -4.32
N SER A 212 11.57 -0.61 -3.98
CA SER A 212 11.50 -1.95 -4.58
C SER A 212 10.97 -2.92 -3.54
N ILE A 213 9.93 -3.65 -3.87
CA ILE A 213 9.18 -4.52 -2.94
C ILE A 213 9.04 -5.89 -3.58
N LEU A 214 9.34 -6.95 -2.81
CA LEU A 214 8.97 -8.31 -3.19
C LEU A 214 7.56 -8.61 -2.73
N TYR A 215 6.78 -9.28 -3.57
CA TYR A 215 5.45 -9.74 -3.20
C TYR A 215 5.22 -11.19 -3.60
N ILE A 216 4.35 -11.86 -2.86
CA ILE A 216 3.92 -13.24 -3.10
C ILE A 216 2.42 -13.35 -2.88
N ASP A 217 1.76 -14.16 -3.70
CA ASP A 217 0.33 -14.40 -3.59
C ASP A 217 -0.02 -15.31 -2.40
N ARG A 218 -1.29 -15.26 -1.99
CA ARG A 218 -1.81 -16.08 -0.89
C ARG A 218 -1.52 -17.57 -1.06
N LYS A 219 -1.66 -18.11 -2.27
CA LYS A 219 -1.49 -19.54 -2.54
C LYS A 219 -0.04 -19.98 -2.31
N ASN A 220 0.93 -19.23 -2.82
CA ASN A 220 2.34 -19.57 -2.63
C ASN A 220 2.81 -19.23 -1.22
N PHE A 221 2.29 -18.16 -0.61
CA PHE A 221 2.54 -17.87 0.80
C PHE A 221 2.12 -19.02 1.71
N GLN A 222 0.93 -19.58 1.50
CA GLN A 222 0.44 -20.72 2.28
C GLN A 222 1.32 -21.97 2.08
N LYS A 223 1.76 -22.26 0.85
CA LYS A 223 2.71 -23.35 0.59
C LYS A 223 4.03 -23.17 1.35
N ILE A 224 4.56 -21.94 1.38
CA ILE A 224 5.79 -21.63 2.13
C ILE A 224 5.57 -21.90 3.63
N LEU A 225 4.44 -21.46 4.19
CA LEU A 225 4.15 -21.72 5.60
C LEU A 225 4.01 -23.22 5.91
N GLU A 226 3.39 -24.00 5.03
CA GLU A 226 3.22 -25.45 5.19
C GLU A 226 4.56 -26.20 5.06
N GLN A 227 5.42 -25.76 4.14
CA GLN A 227 6.70 -26.42 3.85
C GLN A 227 7.83 -26.02 4.81
N TYR A 228 7.76 -24.82 5.41
CA TYR A 228 8.83 -24.26 6.24
C TYR A 228 8.30 -23.77 7.60
N PRO A 229 8.20 -24.67 8.61
CA PRO A 229 7.69 -24.33 9.94
C PRO A 229 8.46 -23.23 10.67
N SER A 230 9.75 -23.04 10.36
CA SER A 230 10.58 -21.95 10.91
C SER A 230 10.01 -20.56 10.59
N ILE A 231 9.38 -20.41 9.41
CA ILE A 231 8.74 -19.16 8.98
C ILE A 231 7.46 -18.91 9.77
N GLN A 232 6.70 -19.96 10.12
CA GLN A 232 5.53 -19.82 11.00
C GLN A 232 5.94 -19.26 12.37
N LEU A 233 7.02 -19.78 12.96
CA LEU A 233 7.53 -19.28 14.24
C LEU A 233 8.00 -17.82 14.15
N TYR A 234 8.61 -17.43 13.02
CA TYR A 234 8.95 -16.04 12.73
C TYR A 234 7.71 -15.15 12.78
N PHE A 235 6.63 -15.52 12.09
CA PHE A 235 5.39 -14.73 12.09
C PHE A 235 4.74 -14.68 13.47
N THR A 236 4.70 -15.77 14.22
CA THR A 236 4.19 -15.76 15.61
C THR A 236 4.95 -14.75 16.47
N ARG A 237 6.29 -14.74 16.39
CA ARG A 237 7.12 -13.76 17.12
C ARG A 237 6.92 -12.34 16.62
N LEU A 238 6.79 -12.15 15.30
CA LEU A 238 6.54 -10.85 14.69
C LEU A 238 5.19 -10.29 15.15
N MET A 239 4.12 -11.11 15.12
CA MET A 239 2.79 -10.73 15.59
C MET A 239 2.82 -10.39 17.08
N ALA A 240 3.47 -11.20 17.91
CA ALA A 240 3.62 -10.91 19.34
C ALA A 240 4.32 -9.56 19.56
N LYS A 241 5.43 -9.29 18.85
CA LYS A 241 6.13 -7.99 18.90
C LYS A 241 5.25 -6.82 18.44
N ARG A 242 4.50 -7.00 17.34
CA ARG A 242 3.58 -5.98 16.82
C ARG A 242 2.42 -5.71 17.77
N LEU A 243 1.88 -6.75 18.40
CA LEU A 243 0.85 -6.64 19.43
C LEU A 243 1.40 -5.88 20.63
N THR A 244 2.57 -6.25 21.14
CA THR A 244 3.20 -5.52 22.25
C THR A 244 3.48 -4.08 21.87
N LYS A 245 3.96 -3.79 20.65
CA LYS A 245 4.20 -2.42 20.16
C LYS A 245 2.90 -1.63 20.00
N SER A 246 1.86 -2.23 19.44
CA SER A 246 0.53 -1.60 19.32
C SER A 246 -0.11 -1.38 20.69
N ASN A 247 0.10 -2.32 21.61
CA ASN A 247 -0.33 -2.19 22.99
C ASN A 247 0.48 -1.14 23.73
N THR A 248 1.81 -1.04 23.57
CA THR A 248 2.61 0.03 24.18
C THR A 248 2.32 1.39 23.54
N ILE A 249 2.01 1.48 22.24
CA ILE A 249 1.49 2.72 21.64
C ILE A 249 0.13 3.05 22.26
N ARG A 250 -0.72 2.05 22.54
CA ARG A 250 -1.93 2.25 23.35
C ARG A 250 -1.63 2.59 24.82
N THR A 251 -0.55 2.08 25.40
CA THR A 251 -0.13 2.35 26.78
C THR A 251 0.55 3.71 26.89
N GLU A 252 1.19 4.20 25.83
CA GLU A 252 1.73 5.56 25.67
C GLU A 252 0.59 6.56 25.38
N ASP A 253 -0.42 6.17 24.60
CA ASP A 253 -1.71 6.87 24.51
C ASP A 253 -2.44 6.92 25.87
N LEU A 254 -2.32 5.86 26.70
CA LEU A 254 -2.85 5.82 28.06
C LEU A 254 -1.97 6.60 29.06
N SER A 255 -0.65 6.72 28.82
CA SER A 255 0.28 7.40 29.73
C SER A 255 0.26 8.93 29.60
N SER A 256 -0.41 9.48 28.59
CA SER A 256 -0.83 10.89 28.52
C SER A 256 -2.03 11.22 29.43
N GLY A 257 -2.83 10.21 29.82
CA GLY A 257 -3.60 10.25 31.07
C GLY A 257 -4.94 11.00 31.09
N MET A 258 -5.53 11.39 29.95
CA MET A 258 -6.92 11.89 29.93
C MET A 258 -7.65 11.52 28.63
N ILE A 259 -8.30 10.36 28.64
CA ILE A 259 -9.28 9.94 27.64
C ILE A 259 -10.58 9.62 28.39
N GLY A 260 -11.70 10.15 27.94
CA GLY A 260 -13.00 9.95 28.59
C GLY A 260 -14.15 10.53 27.79
N ASN A 261 -15.32 10.57 28.41
CA ASN A 261 -16.54 11.12 27.84
C ASN A 261 -16.95 12.40 28.57
N LEU A 262 -17.39 13.42 27.83
CA LEU A 262 -17.96 14.65 28.38
C LEU A 262 -19.21 14.41 29.24
N ALA A 263 -19.93 13.32 28.99
CA ALA A 263 -21.07 12.91 29.81
C ALA A 263 -20.65 12.50 31.24
N GLU A 264 -19.40 12.05 31.43
CA GLU A 264 -18.86 11.65 32.74
C GLU A 264 -18.05 12.77 33.39
N ILE A 265 -17.26 13.48 32.58
CA ILE A 265 -16.43 14.61 33.02
C ILE A 265 -16.78 15.81 32.13
N PRO A 266 -17.64 16.72 32.62
CA PRO A 266 -18.02 17.93 31.90
C PRO A 266 -16.81 18.77 31.46
N ALA A 267 -16.99 19.51 30.37
CA ALA A 267 -15.91 20.28 29.74
C ALA A 267 -15.23 21.24 30.72
N GLU A 268 -16.00 21.91 31.59
CA GLU A 268 -15.48 22.82 32.62
C GLU A 268 -14.53 22.12 33.60
N ALA A 269 -14.89 20.92 34.08
CA ALA A 269 -14.10 20.14 35.02
C ALA A 269 -12.81 19.61 34.35
N LEU A 270 -12.93 19.19 33.09
CA LEU A 270 -11.80 18.77 32.27
C LEU A 270 -10.80 19.91 32.08
N PHE A 271 -11.27 21.09 31.68
CA PHE A 271 -10.43 22.26 31.48
C PHE A 271 -9.78 22.74 32.79
N GLN A 272 -10.51 22.75 33.91
CA GLN A 272 -9.94 23.02 35.23
C GLN A 272 -8.82 22.05 35.59
N THR A 273 -9.02 20.76 35.32
CA THR A 273 -8.02 19.75 35.68
C THR A 273 -6.74 19.91 34.85
N LEU A 274 -6.85 20.28 33.57
CA LEU A 274 -5.68 20.58 32.73
C LEU A 274 -4.93 21.83 33.20
N ASN A 275 -5.65 22.86 33.63
CA ASN A 275 -5.08 24.09 34.16
C ASN A 275 -4.38 23.88 35.52
N MET A 276 -5.06 23.26 36.49
CA MET A 276 -4.51 23.01 37.83
C MET A 276 -3.27 22.12 37.82
N ASN A 277 -3.18 21.20 36.86
CA ASN A 277 -2.04 20.29 36.72
C ASN A 277 -0.95 20.82 35.77
N ASN A 278 -1.02 22.09 35.36
CA ASN A 278 -0.06 22.75 34.45
C ASN A 278 0.27 21.92 33.20
N LYS A 279 -0.74 21.23 32.63
CA LYS A 279 -0.52 20.31 31.50
C LYS A 279 -0.18 21.09 30.23
N THR A 280 0.74 20.54 29.44
CA THR A 280 1.13 21.06 28.12
C THR A 280 0.82 20.01 27.07
N GLY A 281 -0.03 20.36 26.10
CA GLY A 281 -0.51 19.41 25.09
C GLY A 281 -1.76 19.86 24.36
N ILE A 282 -2.28 19.00 23.49
CA ILE A 282 -3.46 19.25 22.67
C ILE A 282 -4.61 18.40 23.18
N LEU A 283 -5.69 19.05 23.61
CA LEU A 283 -6.97 18.42 23.86
C LEU A 283 -7.80 18.37 22.57
N THR A 284 -8.20 17.18 22.17
CA THR A 284 -9.13 16.96 21.06
C THR A 284 -10.43 16.38 21.59
N ILE A 285 -11.55 16.99 21.22
CA ILE A 285 -12.89 16.48 21.54
C ILE A 285 -13.60 16.16 20.23
N SER A 286 -13.91 14.90 20.04
CA SER A 286 -14.59 14.34 18.87
C SER A 286 -16.01 13.91 19.19
N GLU A 287 -16.79 13.56 18.17
CA GLU A 287 -18.19 13.12 18.32
C GLU A 287 -19.12 14.25 18.82
N LEU A 288 -18.79 15.51 18.54
CA LEU A 288 -19.66 16.66 18.82
C LEU A 288 -20.64 16.91 17.67
N VAL A 289 -21.74 17.61 17.95
CA VAL A 289 -22.79 17.95 16.98
C VAL A 289 -22.23 18.72 15.77
N ASN A 290 -21.29 19.64 16.01
CA ASN A 290 -20.70 20.50 14.97
C ASN A 290 -19.26 20.12 14.58
N GLY A 291 -18.86 18.86 14.78
CA GLY A 291 -17.57 18.32 14.34
C GLY A 291 -16.57 18.07 15.46
N THR A 292 -15.31 18.43 15.26
CA THR A 292 -14.22 18.16 16.22
C THR A 292 -13.68 19.46 16.78
N ALA A 293 -13.61 19.57 18.11
CA ALA A 293 -13.00 20.71 18.80
C ALA A 293 -11.53 20.40 19.14
N ARG A 294 -10.67 21.41 19.07
CA ARG A 294 -9.24 21.31 19.39
C ARG A 294 -8.80 22.49 20.25
N PHE A 295 -8.12 22.19 21.34
CA PHE A 295 -7.59 23.16 22.29
C PHE A 295 -6.13 22.84 22.60
N SER A 296 -5.25 23.83 22.49
CA SER A 296 -3.84 23.68 22.82
C SER A 296 -3.55 24.36 24.15
N PHE A 297 -2.84 23.65 25.03
CA PHE A 297 -2.44 24.09 26.36
C PHE A 297 -0.93 24.17 26.50
N ARG A 298 -0.45 25.20 27.19
CA ARG A 298 0.95 25.38 27.57
C ARG A 298 0.99 25.74 29.05
N GLN A 299 1.60 24.88 29.86
CA GLN A 299 1.70 25.04 31.33
C GLN A 299 0.34 25.30 31.98
N GLY A 300 -0.74 24.66 31.50
CA GLY A 300 -2.10 24.86 32.00
C GLY A 300 -2.84 26.05 31.40
N SER A 301 -2.16 26.98 30.72
CA SER A 301 -2.81 28.10 30.01
C SER A 301 -3.28 27.68 28.63
N LEU A 302 -4.44 28.18 28.22
CA LEU A 302 -4.99 27.97 26.88
C LEU A 302 -4.30 28.91 25.88
N ILE A 303 -3.67 28.36 24.84
CA ILE A 303 -2.96 29.15 23.81
C ILE A 303 -3.71 29.16 22.47
N LYS A 304 -4.53 28.14 22.20
CA LYS A 304 -5.27 28.02 20.95
C LYS A 304 -6.57 27.28 21.18
N ALA A 305 -7.64 27.73 20.57
CA ALA A 305 -8.95 27.11 20.68
C ALA A 305 -9.65 27.20 19.33
N LYS A 306 -10.21 26.08 18.87
CA LYS A 306 -10.95 25.99 17.62
C LYS A 306 -12.09 24.99 17.76
N TYR A 307 -13.30 25.44 17.45
CA TYR A 307 -14.47 24.59 17.39
C TYR A 307 -15.39 25.08 16.27
N TYR A 308 -15.69 24.19 15.31
CA TYR A 308 -16.46 24.54 14.11
C TYR A 308 -15.86 25.77 13.38
N THR A 309 -16.61 26.87 13.25
CA THR A 309 -16.16 28.16 12.69
C THR A 309 -15.65 29.14 13.76
N TYR A 310 -15.73 28.78 15.03
CA TYR A 310 -15.30 29.63 16.14
C TYR A 310 -13.82 29.40 16.44
N GLU A 311 -13.12 30.50 16.75
CA GLU A 311 -11.71 30.49 17.15
C GLU A 311 -11.52 31.33 18.43
N GLY A 312 -10.50 31.00 19.22
CA GLY A 312 -10.17 31.71 20.45
C GLY A 312 -11.21 31.53 21.56
N GLU A 313 -11.53 32.62 22.28
CA GLU A 313 -12.48 32.59 23.41
C GLU A 313 -13.87 32.10 22.98
N ALA A 314 -14.33 32.44 21.77
CA ALA A 314 -15.64 32.02 21.28
C ALA A 314 -15.74 30.49 21.16
N ALA A 315 -14.68 29.82 20.69
CA ALA A 315 -14.63 28.37 20.62
C ALA A 315 -14.69 27.72 22.01
N PHE A 316 -14.07 28.36 23.00
CA PHE A 316 -14.10 27.92 24.38
C PHE A 316 -15.50 28.03 25.01
N TYR A 317 -16.26 29.10 24.73
CA TYR A 317 -17.62 29.22 25.26
C TYR A 317 -18.61 28.25 24.61
N GLU A 318 -18.45 27.96 23.32
CA GLU A 318 -19.34 27.02 22.62
C GLU A 318 -19.14 25.57 23.08
N ILE A 319 -17.90 25.14 23.36
CA ILE A 319 -17.66 23.77 23.83
C ILE A 319 -18.24 23.52 25.22
N LEU A 320 -18.33 24.53 26.09
CA LEU A 320 -18.93 24.39 27.42
C LEU A 320 -20.44 24.08 27.35
N LYS A 321 -21.10 24.36 26.21
CA LYS A 321 -22.51 24.01 26.00
C LYS A 321 -22.73 22.55 25.64
N GLU A 322 -21.69 21.87 25.14
CA GLU A 322 -21.76 20.46 24.73
C GLU A 322 -21.76 19.56 25.97
N GLN A 323 -22.64 18.55 25.98
CA GLN A 323 -22.81 17.61 27.09
C GLN A 323 -22.35 16.19 26.74
N GLU A 324 -22.15 15.92 25.45
CA GLU A 324 -21.71 14.62 24.93
C GLU A 324 -20.51 14.84 24.02
N GLY A 325 -19.58 13.90 24.04
CA GLY A 325 -18.40 13.94 23.19
C GLY A 325 -17.24 13.21 23.82
N ARG A 326 -16.38 12.64 22.98
CA ARG A 326 -15.22 11.89 23.44
C ARG A 326 -13.99 12.78 23.44
N PHE A 327 -13.37 12.97 24.59
CA PHE A 327 -12.16 13.76 24.71
C PHE A 327 -10.90 12.90 24.76
N ARG A 328 -9.81 13.43 24.22
CA ARG A 328 -8.47 12.85 24.25
C ARG A 328 -7.44 13.97 24.40
N PHE A 329 -6.59 13.86 25.42
CA PHE A 329 -5.44 14.76 25.60
C PHE A 329 -4.15 14.10 25.10
N THR A 330 -3.44 14.77 24.20
CA THR A 330 -2.13 14.36 23.67
C THR A 330 -1.05 15.28 24.22
N PRO A 331 0.03 14.79 24.85
CA PRO A 331 1.05 15.64 25.44
C PRO A 331 1.98 16.18 24.35
N GLY A 332 2.49 17.39 24.58
CA GLY A 332 3.38 18.07 23.64
C GLY A 332 2.62 18.98 22.66
N ILE A 333 3.30 20.06 22.27
CA ILE A 333 2.80 21.06 21.32
C ILE A 333 3.82 21.20 20.18
N PRO A 334 3.37 21.49 18.94
CA PRO A 334 4.27 21.74 17.81
C PRO A 334 5.20 22.93 18.10
N SER A 335 6.42 22.89 17.56
CA SER A 335 7.44 23.95 17.72
C SER A 335 6.92 25.35 17.37
N GLU A 336 6.00 25.44 16.40
CA GLU A 336 5.35 26.68 15.94
C GLU A 336 4.41 27.29 16.99
N ASP A 337 3.83 26.47 17.87
CA ASP A 337 2.87 26.90 18.90
C ASP A 337 3.57 27.32 20.22
N PHE A 338 4.90 27.25 20.31
CA PHE A 338 5.65 27.66 21.51
C PHE A 338 5.65 29.17 21.75
N GLU A 339 5.61 29.98 20.69
CA GLU A 339 5.66 31.44 20.76
C GLU A 339 4.28 32.11 20.76
N VAL A 340 3.21 31.32 20.64
CA VAL A 340 1.83 31.83 20.63
C VAL A 340 1.48 32.42 22.01
N PRO A 341 0.91 33.64 22.07
CA PRO A 341 0.48 34.25 23.32
C PRO A 341 -0.73 33.51 23.92
N GLU A 342 -0.85 33.56 25.24
CA GLU A 342 -1.95 32.94 25.97
C GLU A 342 -3.27 33.67 25.71
N ILE A 343 -4.35 32.90 25.57
CA ILE A 343 -5.70 33.44 25.41
C ILE A 343 -6.18 33.86 26.79
N GLY A 344 -5.99 35.13 27.12
CA GLY A 344 -6.49 35.75 28.34
C GLY A 344 -6.02 35.05 29.63
N TYR A 345 -6.71 35.35 30.73
CA TYR A 345 -6.49 34.64 32.00
C TYR A 345 -7.49 33.51 32.12
N PHE A 346 -7.02 32.26 32.16
CA PHE A 346 -7.86 31.07 32.05
C PHE A 346 -9.03 31.03 33.05
N MET A 347 -8.81 31.40 34.32
CA MET A 347 -9.89 31.46 35.32
C MET A 347 -10.95 32.52 35.00
N LYS A 348 -10.58 33.63 34.38
CA LYS A 348 -11.52 34.67 33.95
C LYS A 348 -12.40 34.17 32.81
N LEU A 349 -11.81 33.47 31.84
CA LEU A 349 -12.54 32.83 30.74
C LEU A 349 -13.54 31.79 31.26
N LEU A 350 -13.11 30.95 32.20
CA LEU A 350 -13.99 29.92 32.74
C LEU A 350 -15.18 30.53 33.52
N MET A 351 -14.94 31.53 34.36
CA MET A 351 -16.03 32.22 35.10
C MET A 351 -17.02 32.90 34.15
N GLU A 352 -16.53 33.58 33.12
CA GLU A 352 -17.41 34.22 32.12
C GLU A 352 -18.17 33.18 31.29
N GLY A 353 -17.56 32.04 30.97
CA GLY A 353 -18.21 30.93 30.29
C GLY A 353 -19.33 30.30 31.12
N MET A 354 -19.08 30.03 32.40
CA MET A 354 -20.09 29.49 33.32
C MET A 354 -21.25 30.47 33.55
N ARG A 355 -20.96 31.77 33.71
CA ARG A 355 -21.99 32.80 33.84
C ARG A 355 -22.94 32.81 32.62
N ARG A 356 -22.39 32.75 31.41
CA ARG A 356 -23.16 32.71 30.16
C ARG A 356 -24.00 31.43 30.02
N LEU A 357 -23.48 30.30 30.48
CA LEU A 357 -24.23 29.05 30.51
C LEU A 357 -25.44 29.12 31.45
N ASP A 358 -25.25 29.64 32.66
CA ASP A 358 -26.31 29.78 33.65
C ASP A 358 -27.39 30.78 33.20
N GLU A 359 -26.97 31.90 32.59
CA GLU A 359 -27.89 32.87 31.97
C GLU A 359 -28.70 32.25 30.82
N GLY A 360 -28.07 31.43 29.98
CA GLY A 360 -28.74 30.72 28.88
C GLY A 360 -29.69 29.60 29.32
N ARG A 361 -29.43 28.95 30.47
CA ARG A 361 -30.32 27.95 31.07
C ARG A 361 -31.58 28.58 31.64
N ASN A 362 -31.48 29.73 32.29
CA ASN A 362 -32.62 30.46 32.88
C ASN A 362 -33.60 31.05 31.85
N ILE A 363 -33.18 31.22 30.59
CA ILE A 363 -34.05 31.70 29.50
C ILE A 363 -34.89 30.57 28.89
N ARG A 364 -34.49 29.30 29.07
CA ARG A 364 -35.22 28.13 28.53
C ARG A 364 -36.23 27.51 29.50
N THR A 365 -36.23 27.96 30.76
CA THR A 365 -37.11 27.47 31.84
C THR A 365 -38.25 28.42 32.22
N ASN A 366 -38.37 29.56 31.53
CA ASN A 366 -39.57 30.42 31.50
C ASN A 366 -40.21 30.33 30.11
#